data_AF-A0A1H3YFX8-F1
#
_entry.id   AF-A0A1H3YFX8-F1
#
_cell.length_a   1.000
_cell.length_b   1.000
_cell.length_c   1.000
_cell.angle_alpha   90.00
_cell.angle_beta   90.00
_cell.angle_gamma   90.00
#
_symmetry.space_group_name_H-M   'P 1'
#
loop_
_entity.id
_entity.type
_entity.pdbx_description
1 polymer ?
#
loop_
_entity_poly.entity_id
_entity_poly.type
_entity_poly.pdbx_seq_one_letter_code
_entity_poly.pdbx_strand_id
1 'polypeptide(L)'
;MMRRTVVVVAGSMIGLLIGCLFDLIPVAIEKSTGVYLCRESCPPWFRLGSLCVYLVVPIVWAVLPAFSAGESAARTVRAVMAFAIGSSALMLAITWFAYAHQAQLI
;
A
#
# COMPACT_ATOMS: atom_id res chain seq x y z
N MET A 1 -6.24 7.24 28.92
CA MET A 1 -5.08 7.40 28.00
C MET A 1 -4.54 6.06 27.47
N MET A 2 -4.32 5.02 28.31
CA MET A 2 -3.77 3.71 27.87
C MET A 2 -4.49 3.02 26.69
N ARG A 3 -5.83 3.13 26.58
CA ARG A 3 -6.56 2.53 25.44
C ARG A 3 -6.21 3.14 24.08
N ARG A 4 -5.87 4.44 24.01
CA ARG A 4 -5.51 5.09 22.75
C ARG A 4 -4.12 4.66 22.28
N THR A 5 -3.16 4.51 23.19
CA THR A 5 -1.80 4.06 22.86
C THR A 5 -1.78 2.63 22.32
N VAL A 6 -2.56 1.72 22.92
CA VAL A 6 -2.64 0.33 22.43
C VAL A 6 -3.28 0.26 21.04
N VAL A 7 -4.31 1.05 20.75
CA VAL A 7 -4.95 1.10 19.43
C VAL A 7 -4.01 1.68 18.37
N VAL A 8 -3.23 2.71 18.71
CA VAL A 8 -2.22 3.29 17.80
C VAL A 8 -1.10 2.29 17.52
N VAL A 9 -0.57 1.62 18.55
CA VAL A 9 0.49 0.60 18.37
C VAL A 9 -0.03 -0.57 17.54
N ALA A 10 -1.21 -1.10 17.85
CA ALA A 10 -1.81 -2.19 17.08
C ALA A 10 -2.09 -1.76 15.62
N GLY A 11 -2.63 -0.56 15.42
CA GLY A 11 -2.85 0.02 14.10
C GLY A 11 -1.56 0.19 13.30
N SER A 12 -0.47 0.59 13.97
CA SER A 12 0.86 0.74 13.37
C SER A 12 1.42 -0.61 12.93
N MET A 13 1.30 -1.65 13.76
CA MET A 13 1.74 -3.01 13.40
C MET A 13 0.93 -3.59 12.24
N ILE A 14 -0.38 -3.36 12.21
CA ILE A 14 -1.25 -3.78 11.11
C ILE A 14 -0.88 -3.03 9.82
N GLY A 15 -0.67 -1.72 9.88
CA GLY A 15 -0.23 -0.93 8.73
C GLY A 15 1.12 -1.40 8.16
N LEU A 16 2.06 -1.78 9.05
CA LEU A 16 3.35 -2.35 8.67
C LEU A 16 3.19 -3.72 7.99
N LEU A 17 2.39 -4.61 8.58
CA LEU A 17 2.08 -5.94 8.01
C LEU A 17 1.41 -5.84 6.64
N ILE A 18 0.46 -4.92 6.48
CA ILE A 18 -0.21 -4.66 5.21
C ILE A 18 0.78 -4.06 4.19
N GLY A 19 1.66 -3.16 4.60
CA GLY A 19 2.76 -2.65 3.76
C GLY A 19 3.67 -3.77 3.27
N CYS A 20 4.09 -4.68 4.16
CA CYS A 20 4.89 -5.85 3.79
C CYS A 20 4.15 -6.80 2.83
N LEU A 21 2.85 -7.00 3.04
CA LEU A 21 2.01 -7.78 2.13
C LEU A 21 1.93 -7.14 0.75
N PHE A 22 1.80 -5.82 0.67
CA PHE A 22 1.81 -5.09 -0.60
C PHE A 22 3.14 -5.22 -1.34
N ASP A 23 4.25 -5.34 -0.64
CA ASP A 23 5.57 -5.54 -1.23
C ASP A 23 5.78 -6.97 -1.76
N LEU A 24 5.09 -7.95 -1.17
CA LEU A 24 5.09 -9.34 -1.62
C LEU A 24 4.30 -9.56 -2.92
N ILE A 25 3.29 -8.74 -3.20
CA ILE A 25 2.47 -8.86 -4.42
C ILE A 25 3.30 -8.75 -5.71
N PRO A 26 4.08 -7.68 -5.94
CA PRO A 26 4.89 -7.58 -7.15
C PRO A 26 5.93 -8.69 -7.23
N VAL A 27 6.52 -9.13 -6.10
CA VAL A 27 7.46 -10.27 -6.08
C VAL A 27 6.78 -11.58 -6.48
N ALA A 28 5.54 -11.81 -6.03
CA ALA A 28 4.76 -12.98 -6.40
C ALA A 28 4.39 -12.96 -7.90
N ILE A 29 4.07 -11.78 -8.45
CA ILE A 29 3.80 -11.59 -9.87
C ILE A 29 5.07 -11.80 -10.71
N GLU A 30 6.21 -11.24 -10.30
CA GLU A 30 7.51 -11.45 -10.97
C GLU A 30 7.85 -12.94 -11.03
N LYS A 31 7.69 -13.67 -9.91
CA LYS A 31 7.94 -15.13 -9.86
C LYS A 31 6.98 -15.95 -10.70
N SER A 32 5.70 -15.57 -10.78
CA SER A 32 4.70 -16.33 -11.54
C SER A 32 4.79 -16.08 -13.05
N THR A 33 5.17 -14.86 -13.44
CA THR A 33 5.25 -14.45 -14.85
C THR A 33 6.65 -14.63 -15.46
N GLY A 34 7.70 -14.80 -14.63
CA GLY A 34 9.08 -14.89 -15.09
C GLY A 34 9.63 -13.55 -15.63
N VAL A 35 8.89 -12.46 -15.43
CA VAL A 35 9.25 -11.12 -15.89
C VAL A 35 9.83 -10.35 -14.71
N TYR A 36 11.11 -10.01 -14.79
CA TYR A 36 11.75 -9.11 -13.82
C TYR A 36 11.28 -7.70 -14.09
N LEU A 37 10.52 -7.11 -13.16
CA LEU A 37 10.08 -5.73 -13.27
C LEU A 37 11.29 -4.79 -13.29
N CYS A 38 11.19 -3.79 -14.16
CA CYS A 38 12.04 -2.63 -14.21
C CYS A 38 12.03 -1.85 -12.87
N ARG A 39 12.82 -2.27 -11.88
CA ARG A 39 12.92 -1.58 -10.58
C ARG A 39 14.01 -0.51 -10.57
N GLU A 40 15.16 -0.79 -11.17
CA GLU A 40 16.30 0.12 -11.21
C GLU A 40 16.39 0.91 -12.51
N SER A 41 15.99 0.31 -13.63
CA SER A 41 16.05 0.90 -14.97
C SER A 41 14.85 1.78 -15.32
N CYS A 42 13.92 1.96 -14.38
CA CYS A 42 12.68 2.65 -14.67
C CYS A 42 12.84 4.16 -14.66
N PRO A 43 11.98 4.88 -15.41
CA PRO A 43 12.07 6.32 -15.51
C PRO A 43 12.11 6.96 -14.12
N PRO A 44 12.94 7.99 -13.91
CA PRO A 44 13.14 8.60 -12.59
C PRO A 44 11.83 9.17 -12.01
N TRP A 45 10.92 9.64 -12.85
CA TRP A 45 9.59 10.11 -12.43
C TRP A 45 8.71 8.98 -11.88
N PHE A 46 8.78 7.78 -12.48
CA PHE A 46 8.02 6.61 -12.03
C PHE A 46 8.56 6.09 -10.70
N ARG A 47 9.90 6.05 -10.58
CA ARG A 47 10.60 5.65 -9.35
C ARG A 47 10.31 6.59 -8.18
N LEU A 48 10.25 7.90 -8.42
CA LEU A 48 9.87 8.88 -7.40
C LEU A 48 8.40 8.71 -6.99
N GLY A 49 7.50 8.51 -7.96
CA GLY A 49 6.08 8.29 -7.72
C GLY A 49 5.80 7.05 -6.88
N SER A 50 6.44 5.92 -7.20
CA SER A 50 6.29 4.69 -6.42
C SER A 50 6.83 4.86 -5.00
N LEU A 51 8.02 5.46 -4.82
CA LEU A 51 8.58 5.79 -3.50
C LEU A 51 7.62 6.62 -2.64
N CYS A 52 7.00 7.65 -3.22
CA CYS A 52 6.01 8.46 -2.52
C CYS A 52 4.82 7.62 -2.05
N VAL A 53 4.30 6.73 -2.90
CA VAL A 53 3.17 5.85 -2.53
C VAL A 53 3.56 4.85 -1.44
N TYR A 54 4.73 4.22 -1.57
CA TYR A 54 5.26 3.29 -0.56
C TYR A 54 5.55 3.96 0.78
N LEU A 55 5.79 5.27 0.81
CA LEU A 55 5.95 6.02 2.06
C LEU A 55 4.61 6.48 2.63
N VAL A 56 3.72 7.03 1.79
CA VAL A 56 2.46 7.64 2.23
C VAL A 56 1.44 6.59 2.65
N VAL A 57 1.30 5.48 1.92
CA VAL A 57 0.27 4.47 2.19
C VAL A 57 0.44 3.85 3.59
N PRO A 58 1.64 3.39 4.02
CA PRO A 58 1.82 2.85 5.37
C PRO A 58 1.59 3.89 6.46
N ILE A 59 2.00 5.14 6.23
CA ILE A 59 1.76 6.24 7.18
C ILE A 59 0.25 6.41 7.36
N VAL A 60 -0.51 6.55 6.26
CA VAL A 60 -1.97 6.71 6.36
C VAL A 60 -2.61 5.53 7.06
N TRP A 61 -2.20 4.30 6.77
CA TRP A 61 -2.67 3.10 7.48
C TRP A 61 -2.38 3.11 8.98
N ALA A 62 -1.25 3.69 9.41
CA ALA A 62 -0.92 3.81 10.83
C ALA A 62 -1.78 4.87 11.55
N VAL A 63 -2.15 5.97 10.86
CA VAL A 63 -2.94 7.06 11.48
C VAL A 63 -4.46 6.87 11.36
N LEU A 64 -4.94 6.14 10.34
CA LEU A 64 -6.37 5.90 10.09
C LEU A 64 -7.13 5.41 11.34
N PRO A 65 -6.61 4.45 12.14
CA PRO A 65 -7.27 3.97 13.34
C PRO A 65 -7.39 5.05 14.41
N ALA A 66 -6.40 5.95 14.51
CA ALA A 66 -6.38 7.03 15.50
C ALA A 66 -7.47 8.08 15.21
N PHE A 67 -7.73 8.39 13.94
CA PHE A 67 -8.81 9.30 13.54
C PHE A 67 -10.21 8.70 13.71
N SER A 68 -10.33 7.38 13.61
CA SER A 68 -11.59 6.67 13.83
C SER A 68 -11.92 6.36 15.30
N ALA A 69 -11.05 6.76 16.23
CA ALA A 69 -11.18 6.50 17.67
C ALA A 69 -12.28 7.35 18.32
N GLY A 70 -13.54 6.98 18.05
CA GLY A 70 -14.75 7.65 18.52
C GLY A 70 -15.97 7.41 17.64
N GLU A 71 -15.78 6.84 16.45
CA GLU A 71 -16.88 6.50 15.54
C GLU A 71 -17.44 5.09 15.81
N SER A 72 -18.62 4.80 15.25
CA SER A 72 -19.20 3.46 15.32
C SER A 72 -18.30 2.45 14.61
N ALA A 73 -18.18 1.24 15.18
CA ALA A 73 -17.34 0.17 14.61
C ALA A 73 -17.66 -0.10 13.13
N ALA A 74 -18.94 -0.01 12.75
CA ALA A 74 -19.37 -0.19 11.36
C ALA A 74 -18.80 0.87 10.41
N ARG A 75 -18.67 2.13 10.85
CA ARG A 75 -18.12 3.22 10.02
C ARG A 75 -16.61 3.10 9.89
N THR A 76 -15.93 2.78 10.97
CA THR A 76 -14.48 2.50 10.98
C THR A 76 -14.15 1.34 10.03
N VAL A 77 -14.88 0.23 10.10
CA VAL A 77 -14.66 -0.93 9.21
C VAL A 77 -14.88 -0.56 7.74
N ARG A 78 -15.93 0.22 7.42
CA ARG A 78 -16.15 0.68 6.03
C ARG A 78 -15.02 1.58 5.54
N ALA A 79 -14.54 2.50 6.37
CA ALA A 79 -13.42 3.38 6.02
C ALA A 79 -12.12 2.58 5.79
N VAL A 80 -11.81 1.64 6.69
CA VAL A 80 -10.65 0.74 6.54
C VAL A 80 -10.76 -0.11 5.28
N MET A 81 -11.93 -0.68 4.99
CA MET A 81 -12.14 -1.50 3.78
C MET A 81 -12.02 -0.66 2.51
N ALA A 82 -12.64 0.53 2.47
CA ALA A 82 -12.51 1.44 1.33
C ALA A 82 -11.05 1.84 1.09
N PHE A 83 -10.32 2.14 2.17
CA PHE A 83 -8.90 2.47 2.08
C PHE A 83 -8.05 1.28 1.63
N ALA A 84 -8.35 0.07 2.12
CA ALA A 84 -7.69 -1.16 1.69
C ALA A 84 -7.87 -1.44 0.20
N ILE A 85 -9.10 -1.31 -0.29
CA ILE A 85 -9.42 -1.46 -1.72
C ILE A 85 -8.68 -0.38 -2.53
N GLY A 86 -8.72 0.88 -2.08
CA GLY A 86 -8.02 1.98 -2.74
C GLY A 86 -6.51 1.79 -2.83
N SER A 87 -5.87 1.41 -1.72
CA SER A 87 -4.43 1.12 -1.70
C SER A 87 -4.08 -0.09 -2.57
N SER A 88 -4.92 -1.13 -2.59
CA SER A 88 -4.72 -2.31 -3.45
C SER A 88 -4.81 -1.95 -4.93
N ALA A 89 -5.83 -1.16 -5.31
CA ALA A 89 -5.99 -0.68 -6.67
C ALA A 89 -4.81 0.21 -7.11
N LEU A 90 -4.32 1.07 -6.22
CA LEU A 90 -3.15 1.91 -6.48
C LEU A 90 -1.89 1.06 -6.71
N MET A 91 -1.65 0.04 -5.88
CA MET A 91 -0.51 -0.87 -6.03
C MET A 91 -0.60 -1.68 -7.33
N LEU A 92 -1.80 -2.15 -7.69
CA LEU A 92 -2.04 -2.80 -8.99
C LEU A 92 -1.79 -1.85 -10.15
N ALA A 93 -2.22 -0.60 -10.06
CA ALA A 93 -1.99 0.40 -11.11
C ALA A 93 -0.49 0.70 -11.30
N ILE A 94 0.27 0.86 -10.21
CA ILE A 94 1.72 1.06 -10.28
C ILE A 94 2.38 -0.17 -10.91
N THR A 95 2.03 -1.37 -10.46
CA THR A 95 2.58 -2.63 -11.00
C THR A 95 2.26 -2.79 -12.49
N TRP A 96 1.02 -2.47 -12.89
CA TRP A 96 0.60 -2.47 -14.28
C TRP A 96 1.38 -1.47 -15.12
N PHE A 97 1.54 -0.23 -14.64
CA PHE A 97 2.32 0.79 -15.35
C PHE A 97 3.78 0.36 -15.56
N ALA A 98 4.39 -0.23 -14.54
CA ALA A 98 5.75 -0.76 -14.65
C ALA A 98 5.83 -1.88 -15.70
N TYR A 99 4.84 -2.78 -15.73
CA TYR A 99 4.76 -3.84 -16.73
C TYR A 99 4.52 -3.30 -18.14
N ALA A 100 3.59 -2.36 -18.30
CA ALA A 100 3.21 -1.81 -19.59
C ALA A 100 4.35 -1.01 -20.22
N HIS A 101 5.10 -0.24 -19.41
CA HIS A 101 6.31 0.45 -19.86
C HIS A 101 7.41 -0.56 -20.26
N GLN A 102 7.56 -1.66 -19.53
CA GLN A 102 8.54 -2.70 -19.87
C GLN A 102 8.16 -3.47 -21.15
N ALA A 103 6.88 -3.71 -21.37
CA ALA A 103 6.34 -4.34 -22.57
C ALA A 103 6.27 -3.38 -23.78
N GLN A 104 6.76 -2.14 -23.66
CA GLN A 104 6.67 -1.09 -24.67
C GLN A 104 5.22 -0.82 -25.15
N LEU A 105 4.24 -1.08 -24.29
CA LEU A 105 2.84 -0.79 -24.54
C LEU A 105 2.53 0.70 -24.33
N ILE A 106 3.42 1.42 -23.63
CA ILE A 106 3.36 2.85 -23.31
C ILE A 106 4.78 3.43 -23.31
#